data_AF-A0A951A707-F1
#
_entry.id   AF-A0A951A707-F1
#
_cell.length_a   1.000
_cell.length_b   1.000
_cell.length_c   1.000
_cell.angle_alpha   90.00
_cell.angle_beta   90.00
_cell.angle_gamma   90.00
#
_symmetry.space_group_name_H-M   'P 1'
#
loop_
_entity.id
_entity.type
_entity.pdbx_description
1 polymer ?
#
loop_
_entity_poly.entity_id
_entity_poly.type
_entity_poly.pdbx_seq_one_letter_code
_entity_poly.pdbx_strand_id
1 'polypeptide(L)' 'MMDRPLSRSETIGLGALGLMSFIGLWEALSYLGIVPGQFLPTPVAVIARFINL' A
#
# COMPACT_ATOMS: atom_id res chain seq x y z
N MET A 1 26.11 7.34 13.69
CA MET A 1 25.17 6.21 13.69
C MET A 1 25.88 5.06 12.98
N MET A 2 26.02 3.91 13.63
CA MET A 2 26.59 2.74 12.98
C MET A 2 25.48 2.09 12.17
N ASP A 3 25.45 2.34 10.87
CA ASP A 3 24.51 1.71 9.94
C ASP A 3 24.86 0.23 9.77
N ARG A 4 24.39 -0.60 10.71
CA ARG A 4 24.39 -2.04 10.52
C ARG A 4 23.39 -2.35 9.40
N PRO A 5 23.78 -3.09 8.35
CA PRO A 5 22.83 -3.52 7.33
C PRO A 5 21.71 -4.34 7.97
N LEU A 6 20.48 -4.08 7.56
CA LEU A 6 19.31 -4.83 8.02
C LEU A 6 19.46 -6.30 7.66
N SER A 7 19.13 -7.18 8.62
CA SER A 7 19.01 -8.60 8.34
C SER A 7 17.82 -8.86 7.41
N ARG A 8 17.81 -10.00 6.71
CA ARG A 8 16.72 -10.35 5.78
C ARG A 8 15.35 -10.33 6.45
N SER A 9 15.25 -10.78 7.71
CA SER A 9 14.00 -10.77 8.47
C SER A 9 13.54 -9.35 8.80
N GLU A 10 14.47 -8.46 9.17
CA GLU A 10 14.16 -7.04 9.41
C GLU A 10 13.68 -6.36 8.13
N THR A 11 14.35 -6.61 6.99
CA THR A 11 13.94 -6.09 5.69
C THR A 11 12.55 -6.57 5.28
N ILE A 12 12.27 -7.86 5.42
CA ILE A 12 10.95 -8.42 5.09
C ILE A 12 9.88 -7.89 6.04
N GLY A 13 10.17 -7.83 7.34
CA GLY A 13 9.23 -7.33 8.35
C GLY A 13 8.87 -5.86 8.14
N LEU A 14 9.87 -5.01 7.93
CA LEU A 14 9.68 -3.59 7.63
C LEU A 14 9.00 -3.38 6.28
N GLY A 15 9.36 -4.19 5.27
CA GLY A 15 8.71 -4.17 3.96
C GLY A 15 7.23 -4.52 4.03
N ALA A 16 6.88 -5.59 4.76
CA ALA A 16 5.50 -6.00 4.97
C ALA A 16 4.70 -4.95 5.75
N LEU A 17 5.29 -4.38 6.82
CA LEU A 17 4.68 -3.28 7.58
C LEU A 17 4.44 -2.04 6.71
N GLY A 18 5.43 -1.66 5.90
CA GLY A 18 5.31 -0.55 4.96
C GLY A 18 4.21 -0.79 3.92
N LEU A 19 4.15 -2.00 3.36
CA LEU A 19 3.13 -2.38 2.39
C LEU A 19 1.72 -2.35 2.99
N MET A 20 1.53 -2.93 4.18
CA MET A 20 0.25 -2.89 4.88
C MET A 20 -0.18 -1.46 5.21
N SER A 21 0.76 -0.64 5.67
CA SER A 21 0.49 0.78 5.97
C SER A 21 0.10 1.55 4.72
N PHE A 22 0.78 1.32 3.61
CA PHE A 22 0.48 1.95 2.33
C PHE A 22 -0.91 1.56 1.80
N ILE A 23 -1.23 0.26 1.78
CA ILE A 23 -2.54 -0.24 1.33
C ILE A 23 -3.64 0.28 2.25
N GLY A 24 -3.45 0.25 3.56
CA GLY A 24 -4.42 0.76 4.52
C GLY A 24 -4.67 2.26 4.37
N LEU A 25 -3.61 3.06 4.18
CA LEU A 25 -3.74 4.49 3.92
C LEU A 25 -4.48 4.76 2.62
N TRP A 26 -4.14 4.03 1.55
CA TRP A 26 -4.84 4.15 0.27
C TRP A 26 -6.32 3.84 0.42
N GLU A 27 -6.68 2.70 1.00
CA GLU A 27 -8.08 2.32 1.23
C GLU A 27 -8.82 3.40 2.04
N ALA A 28 -8.21 3.91 3.10
CA ALA A 28 -8.78 4.96 3.92
C ALA A 28 -9.02 6.25 3.12
N LEU A 29 -8.04 6.69 2.31
CA LEU A 29 -8.18 7.90 1.48
C LEU A 29 -9.26 7.74 0.41
N SER A 30 -9.34 6.55 -0.21
CA SER A 30 -10.40 6.22 -1.17
C SER A 30 -11.78 6.20 -0.52
N TYR A 31 -11.91 5.64 0.69
CA TYR A 31 -13.19 5.50 1.38
C TYR A 31 -13.68 6.82 2.00
N LEU A 32 -12.78 7.63 2.54
CA LEU A 32 -13.10 8.94 3.13
C LEU A 32 -13.53 9.97 2.06
N GLY A 33 -13.36 9.67 0.77
CA GLY A 33 -13.78 10.55 -0.32
C GLY A 33 -13.00 11.86 -0.40
N ILE A 34 -11.83 11.94 0.25
CA ILE A 34 -10.93 13.10 0.17
C ILE A 34 -10.50 13.34 -1.29
N VAL A 35 -10.36 12.26 -2.06
CA VAL A 35 -10.07 12.29 -3.49
C VAL A 35 -11.24 11.66 -4.26
N PRO A 36 -11.71 12.28 -5.36
CA PRO A 36 -12.73 11.65 -6.20
C PRO A 36 -12.30 10.26 -6.66
N GLY A 37 -13.18 9.26 -6.55
CA GLY A 37 -12.87 7.86 -6.85
C GLY A 37 -12.44 7.58 -8.30
N GLN A 38 -12.69 8.52 -9.23
CA GLN A 38 -12.14 8.45 -10.59
C GLN A 38 -10.62 8.63 -10.63
N PHE A 39 -10.05 9.38 -9.69
CA PHE A 39 -8.61 9.65 -9.58
C PHE A 39 -7.91 8.73 -8.58
N LEU A 40 -8.65 8.25 -7.57
CA LEU A 40 -8.14 7.27 -6.59
C LEU A 40 -9.13 6.11 -6.38
N PRO A 41 -9.21 5.17 -7.35
CA PRO A 41 -9.97 3.94 -7.16
C PRO A 41 -9.43 3.14 -5.97
N THR A 42 -10.27 2.31 -5.34
CA THR A 42 -9.81 1.44 -4.26
C THR A 42 -8.75 0.44 -4.78
N PRO A 43 -7.80 0.01 -3.93
CA PRO A 43 -6.86 -1.06 -4.24
C PRO A 43 -7.52 -2.27 -4.91
N VAL A 44 -8.68 -2.71 -4.39
CA VAL A 44 -9.45 -3.83 -4.95
C VAL A 44 -9.94 -3.53 -6.36
N ALA A 45 -10.44 -2.32 -6.61
CA ALA A 45 -10.90 -1.91 -7.95
C ALA A 45 -9.76 -1.87 -8.96
N VAL A 46 -8.54 -1.49 -8.54
CA VAL A 46 -7.34 -1.54 -9.39
C VAL A 46 -7.00 -2.98 -9.76
N ILE A 47 -6.98 -3.89 -8.78
CA ILE A 47 -6.71 -5.32 -9.03
C ILE A 47 -7.78 -5.91 -9.99
N ALA A 48 -9.06 -5.63 -9.74
CA ALA A 48 -10.14 -6.10 -10.59
C ALA A 48 -9.99 -5.62 -12.04
N ARG A 49 -9.61 -4.35 -12.24
CA ARG A 49 -9.34 -3.79 -13.57
C ARG A 49 -8.11 -4.41 -14.23
N PHE A 50 -7.07 -4.75 -13.46
CA PHE A 50 -5.86 -5.36 -13.99
C PHE A 50 -6.11 -6.80 -14.49
N ILE A 51 -6.98 -7.56 -13.81
CA ILE A 51 -7.29 -8.95 -14.15
C ILE A 51 -8.31 -9.03 -15.30
N ASN A 52 -9.32 -8.16 -15.32
CA ASN A 52 -10.40 -8.19 -16.31
C ASN A 52 -10.09 -7.38 -17.59
N LEU A 53 -8.82 -7.31 -17.98
CA LEU A 53 -8.40 -6.69 -19.26
C LEU A 53 -8.74 -7.59 -20.45
#